data_AF-A0A0F3NFD1-F1
#
_entry.id   AF-A0A0F3NFD1-F1
#
_cell.length_a   1.000
_cell.length_b   1.000
_cell.length_c   1.000
_cell.angle_alpha   90.00
_cell.angle_beta   90.00
_cell.angle_gamma   90.00
#
_symmetry.space_group_name_H-M   'P 1'
#
loop_
_entity.id
_entity.type
_entity.pdbx_description
1 polymer ?
#
loop_
_entity_poly.entity_id
_entity_poly.type
_entity_poly.pdbx_seq_one_letter_code
_entity_poly.pdbx_strand_id
1 'polypeptide(L)'
;MDREEFLRLCSSGEIIEHAEVFGNFYGVPRKNLEDNVDKGVSTLLVIDWQGAFKFMEMMREHVVSIFIIPLLWKNCVGDYAVEELMIQRLWKQG
;
A
#
# COMPACT_ATOMS: atom_id res chain seq x y z
N MET A 1 -4.03 2.34 -22.13
CA MET A 1 -3.62 0.99 -21.73
C MET A 1 -4.85 0.12 -21.70
N ASP A 2 -4.84 -0.95 -22.48
CA ASP A 2 -5.90 -1.94 -22.45
C ASP A 2 -5.72 -2.89 -21.24
N ARG A 3 -6.70 -3.77 -21.03
CA ARG A 3 -6.72 -4.70 -19.89
C ARG A 3 -5.55 -5.68 -19.91
N GLU A 4 -5.20 -6.22 -21.08
CA GLU A 4 -4.14 -7.22 -21.17
C GLU A 4 -2.78 -6.59 -20.87
N GLU A 5 -2.54 -5.39 -21.39
CA GLU A 5 -1.36 -4.60 -21.09
C GLU A 5 -1.28 -4.27 -19.59
N PHE A 6 -2.38 -3.84 -18.96
CA PHE A 6 -2.42 -3.55 -17.53
C PHE A 6 -2.06 -4.77 -16.68
N LEU A 7 -2.72 -5.90 -16.94
CA LEU A 7 -2.48 -7.14 -16.19
C LEU A 7 -1.07 -7.67 -16.37
N ARG A 8 -0.49 -7.51 -17.57
CA ARG A 8 0.92 -7.82 -17.82
C ARG A 8 1.83 -6.94 -16.97
N LEU A 9 1.58 -5.63 -16.92
CA LEU A 9 2.37 -4.72 -16.10
C LEU A 9 2.26 -5.02 -14.60
N CYS A 10 1.07 -5.33 -14.10
CA CYS A 10 0.86 -5.82 -12.73
C CYS A 10 1.68 -7.08 -12.47
N SER A 11 1.64 -8.05 -13.38
CA SER A 11 2.35 -9.33 -13.25
C SER A 11 3.87 -9.18 -13.29
N SER A 12 4.39 -8.17 -14.00
CA SER A 12 5.81 -7.80 -14.00
C SER A 12 6.24 -6.93 -12.81
N GLY A 13 5.30 -6.54 -11.93
CA GLY A 13 5.55 -5.65 -10.80
C GLY A 13 5.75 -4.17 -11.18
N GLU A 14 5.51 -3.80 -12.44
CA GLU A 14 5.59 -2.41 -12.92
C GLU A 14 4.46 -1.54 -12.37
N ILE A 15 3.34 -2.16 -12.00
CA ILE A 15 2.27 -1.56 -11.20
C ILE A 15 2.31 -2.20 -9.82
N ILE A 16 2.69 -1.41 -8.80
CA ILE A 16 2.93 -1.92 -7.44
C ILE A 16 1.61 -2.11 -6.69
N GLU A 17 0.74 -1.12 -6.81
CA GLU A 17 -0.60 -1.15 -6.25
C GLU A 17 -1.61 -0.96 -7.36
N HIS A 18 -2.70 -1.72 -7.31
CA HIS A 18 -3.73 -1.65 -8.33
C HIS A 18 -5.11 -2.05 -7.81
N ALA A 19 -6.14 -1.51 -8.45
CA ALA A 19 -7.53 -1.87 -8.23
C ALA A 19 -8.33 -1.78 -9.54
N GLU A 20 -9.39 -2.60 -9.63
CA GLU A 20 -10.41 -2.47 -10.67
C GLU A 20 -11.65 -1.84 -10.05
N VAL A 21 -12.08 -0.69 -10.58
CA VAL A 21 -13.23 0.08 -10.07
C VAL A 21 -14.12 0.43 -11.26
N PHE A 22 -15.36 -0.09 -11.23
CA PHE A 22 -16.33 0.07 -12.32
C PHE A 22 -15.78 -0.33 -13.71
N GLY A 23 -14.98 -1.40 -13.78
CA GLY A 23 -14.36 -1.88 -15.02
C GLY A 23 -13.17 -1.05 -15.53
N ASN A 24 -12.74 -0.03 -14.76
CA ASN A 24 -11.52 0.72 -15.03
C ASN A 24 -10.40 0.27 -14.11
N PHE A 25 -9.19 0.17 -14.65
CA PHE A 25 -8.00 -0.18 -13.89
C PHE A 25 -7.27 1.07 -13.42
N TYR A 26 -6.95 1.08 -12.13
CA TYR A 26 -6.15 2.11 -11.49
C TYR A 26 -4.94 1.47 -10.85
N GLY A 27 -3.80 2.15 -10.88
CA GLY A 27 -2.64 1.67 -10.16
C GLY A 27 -1.53 2.70 -10.04
N VAL A 28 -0.54 2.37 -9.22
CA VAL A 28 0.64 3.17 -8.96
C VAL A 28 1.82 2.58 -9.73
N PRO A 29 2.28 3.23 -10.82
CA PRO A 29 3.44 2.76 -11.55
C PRO A 29 4.71 2.90 -10.72
N ARG A 30 5.54 1.85 -10.69
CA ARG A 30 6.85 1.85 -10.02
C ARG A 30 7.69 3.04 -10.47
N LYS A 31 7.80 3.22 -11.79
CA LYS A 31 8.58 4.30 -12.38
C LYS A 31 8.17 5.70 -11.89
N ASN A 32 6.87 5.95 -11.69
CA ASN A 32 6.42 7.25 -11.18
C ASN A 32 6.96 7.53 -9.77
N LEU A 33 7.09 6.51 -8.94
CA LEU A 33 7.64 6.65 -7.60
C LEU A 33 9.15 6.86 -7.64
N GLU A 34 9.86 6.06 -8.43
CA GLU A 34 11.31 6.20 -8.64
C GLU A 34 11.65 7.60 -9.18
N ASP A 35 10.94 8.05 -10.22
CA ASP A 35 11.11 9.40 -10.78
C ASP A 35 10.85 10.51 -9.74
N ASN A 36 9.91 10.30 -8.82
CA ASN A 36 9.62 11.27 -7.76
C ASN A 36 10.71 11.27 -6.68
N VAL A 37 11.21 10.09 -6.29
CA VAL A 37 12.35 9.94 -5.37
C VAL A 37 13.57 10.65 -5.94
N ASP A 38 13.90 10.40 -7.22
CA ASP A 38 15.04 11.02 -7.91
C ASP A 38 14.91 12.55 -7.99
N LYS A 39 13.68 13.06 -8.11
CA LYS A 39 13.39 14.51 -8.11
C LYS A 39 13.32 15.12 -6.71
N GLY A 40 13.44 14.33 -5.65
CA GLY A 40 13.24 14.79 -4.27
C GLY A 40 11.80 15.21 -3.97
N VAL A 41 10.83 14.69 -4.72
CA VAL A 41 9.40 15.00 -4.58
C VAL A 41 8.74 13.92 -3.72
N SER A 42 8.07 14.33 -2.65
CA SER A 42 7.31 13.41 -1.79
C SER A 42 6.02 12.95 -2.48
N THR A 43 5.78 11.64 -2.48
CA THR A 43 4.51 11.05 -2.94
C THR A 43 3.67 10.63 -1.73
N LEU A 44 2.44 11.12 -1.64
CA LEU A 44 1.49 10.67 -0.63
C LEU A 44 0.69 9.49 -1.18
N LEU A 45 0.85 8.33 -0.55
CA LEU A 45 0.11 7.11 -0.89
C LEU A 45 -0.98 6.87 0.15
N VAL A 46 -2.23 6.75 -0.32
CA VAL A 46 -3.38 6.34 0.51
C VAL A 46 -3.72 4.90 0.14
N ILE A 47 -3.17 3.97 0.90
CA ILE A 47 -3.20 2.54 0.63
C ILE A 47 -3.53 1.78 1.92
N ASP A 48 -4.00 0.53 1.78
CA ASP A 48 -4.21 -0.33 2.94
C ASP A 48 -2.89 -0.94 3.45
N TRP A 49 -2.99 -1.77 4.49
CA TRP A 49 -1.84 -2.38 5.14
C TRP A 49 -1.07 -3.36 4.23
N GLN A 50 -1.73 -4.04 3.29
CA GLN A 50 -1.06 -4.95 2.35
C GLN A 50 -0.20 -4.16 1.37
N GLY A 51 -0.76 -3.07 0.83
CA GLY A 51 0.01 -2.19 -0.04
C GLY A 51 1.17 -1.53 0.69
N ALA A 52 0.94 -1.04 1.91
CA ALA A 52 2.00 -0.48 2.74
C ALA A 52 3.16 -1.47 2.96
N PHE A 53 2.85 -2.75 3.18
CA PHE A 53 3.87 -3.79 3.34
C PHE A 53 4.74 -3.97 2.09
N LYS A 54 4.14 -4.04 0.90
CA LYS A 54 4.88 -4.13 -0.36
C LYS A 54 5.86 -2.97 -0.55
N PHE A 55 5.44 -1.74 -0.23
CA PHE A 55 6.34 -0.58 -0.31
C PHE A 55 7.48 -0.63 0.72
N MET A 56 7.21 -1.11 1.93
CA MET A 56 8.25 -1.30 2.95
C MET A 56 9.27 -2.40 2.60
N GLU A 57 8.90 -3.37 1.76
CA GLU A 57 9.84 -4.37 1.22
C GLU A 57 10.65 -3.80 0.06
N MET A 58 10.01 -3.06 -0.86
CA MET A 58 10.65 -2.60 -2.10
C MET A 58 11.55 -1.38 -1.92
N MET A 59 11.16 -0.41 -1.09
CA MET A 59 11.81 0.91 -1.02
C MET A 59 11.97 1.39 0.43
N ARG A 60 12.34 0.47 1.33
CA ARG A 60 12.40 0.71 2.79
C ARG A 60 13.11 2.02 3.18
N GLU A 61 14.20 2.34 2.50
CA GLU A 61 15.02 3.53 2.80
C GLU A 61 14.35 4.86 2.42
N HIS A 62 13.30 4.83 1.60
CA HIS A 62 12.60 6.00 1.08
C HIS A 62 11.15 6.11 1.58
N VAL A 63 10.70 5.18 2.44
CA VAL A 63 9.32 5.12 2.90
C VAL A 63 9.19 5.61 4.34
N VAL A 64 8.31 6.59 4.54
CA VAL A 64 7.78 6.96 5.85
C VAL A 64 6.35 6.43 5.94
N SER A 65 6.10 5.49 6.85
CA SER A 65 4.78 4.87 7.03
C SER A 65 4.01 5.53 8.18
N ILE A 66 2.76 5.93 7.92
CA ILE A 66 1.83 6.48 8.91
C ILE A 66 0.58 5.63 8.92
N PHE A 67 0.26 5.00 10.05
CA PHE A 67 -0.95 4.21 10.21
C PHE A 67 -2.03 5.00 10.96
N ILE A 68 -3.24 5.08 10.39
CA ILE A 68 -4.38 5.80 10.98
C ILE A 68 -5.33 4.79 11.62
N ILE A 69 -5.44 4.83 12.95
CA ILE A 69 -6.42 4.04 13.71
C ILE A 69 -7.68 4.88 13.94
N PRO A 70 -8.87 4.41 13.52
CA PRO A 70 -10.12 5.09 13.87
C PRO A 70 -10.35 5.11 15.39
N LEU A 71 -10.65 6.29 15.95
CA LEU A 71 -10.90 6.47 17.39
C LEU A 71 -12.06 5.62 17.93
N LEU A 72 -13.07 5.32 17.09
CA LEU A 72 -14.22 4.50 17.50
C LEU A 72 -13.83 3.04 17.81
N TRP A 73 -12.77 2.51 17.17
CA TRP A 73 -12.32 1.14 17.39
C TRP A 73 -11.71 0.93 18.77
N LYS A 74 -11.08 1.97 19.34
CA LYS A 74 -10.57 1.90 20.72
C LYS A 74 -11.69 1.65 21.73
N ASN A 75 -12.85 2.28 21.53
CA ASN A 75 -13.99 2.18 22.44
C ASN A 75 -14.79 0.89 22.29
N CYS A 76 -14.82 0.29 21.09
CA CYS A 76 -15.62 -0.91 20.82
C CYS A 76 -14.87 -2.22 21.05
N VAL A 77 -13.54 -2.24 20.94
CA VAL A 77 -12.76 -3.49 20.99
C VAL A 77 -11.81 -3.53 22.20
N GLY A 78 -11.60 -2.40 22.89
CA GLY A 78 -10.65 -2.27 24.00
C GLY A 78 -9.21 -2.10 23.50
N ASP A 79 -8.39 -1.31 24.21
CA ASP A 79 -7.05 -0.91 23.76
C ASP A 79 -6.13 -2.10 23.41
N TYR A 80 -6.20 -3.19 24.18
CA TYR A 80 -5.39 -4.39 23.97
C TYR A 80 -5.77 -5.19 22.71
N ALA A 81 -7.05 -5.20 22.31
CA ALA A 81 -7.47 -5.94 21.13
C ALA A 81 -7.08 -5.23 19.83
N VAL A 82 -6.92 -3.90 19.85
CA VAL A 82 -6.44 -3.14 18.70
C VAL A 82 -4.98 -3.47 18.42
N GLU A 83 -4.12 -3.51 19.45
CA GLU A 83 -2.72 -3.93 19.31
C GLU A 83 -2.60 -5.39 18.87
N GLU A 84 -3.40 -6.29 19.44
CA GLU A 84 -3.34 -7.70 19.11
C GLU A 84 -3.87 -8.01 17.70
N LEU A 85 -4.97 -7.38 17.27
CA LEU A 85 -5.47 -7.47 15.88
C LEU A 85 -4.49 -6.87 14.88
N MET A 86 -3.82 -5.77 15.25
CA MET A 86 -2.76 -5.15 14.46
C MET A 86 -1.56 -6.07 14.31
N ILE A 87 -1.07 -6.67 15.41
CA ILE A 87 0.05 -7.63 15.38
C ILE A 87 -0.35 -8.88 14.59
N GLN A 88 -1.56 -9.41 14.80
CA GLN A 88 -2.02 -10.56 14.05
C GLN A 88 -2.19 -10.26 12.55
N ARG A 89 -2.62 -9.06 12.16
CA ARG A 89 -2.75 -8.69 10.72
C ARG A 89 -1.41 -8.31 10.08
N LEU A 90 -0.51 -7.67 10.82
CA LEU A 90 0.79 -7.26 10.31
C LEU A 90 1.84 -8.38 10.36
N TRP A 91 1.66 -9.42 11.20
CA TRP A 91 2.69 -10.45 11.44
C TRP A 91 2.24 -11.92 11.36
N LYS A 92 0.97 -12.28 11.09
CA LYS A 92 0.55 -13.70 10.89
C LYS A 92 0.57 -14.20 9.42
N GLN A 93 1.21 -13.50 8.49
CA GLN A 93 1.41 -14.05 7.13
C GLN A 93 2.88 -14.15 6.72
N GLY A 94 3.78 -14.17 7.71
CA GLY A 94 5.15 -14.68 7.53
C GLY A 94 5.21 -16.18 7.80
#